data_AF-A0A9D8W737-F1
#
_entry.id   AF-A0A9D8W737-F1
#
_cell.length_a   1.000
_cell.length_b   1.000
_cell.length_c   1.000
_cell.angle_alpha   90.00
_cell.angle_beta   90.00
_cell.angle_gamma   90.00
#
_symmetry.space_group_name_H-M   'P 1'
#
loop_
_entity.id
_entity.type
_entity.pdbx_description
1 polymer ?
#
loop_
_entity_poly.entity_id
_entity_poly.type
_entity_poly.pdbx_seq_one_letter_code
_entity_poly.pdbx_strand_id
1 'polypeptide(L)' 'MQTLVHLTWIEGRIERWIRFGRIAEETILTRAEKRVAFAPGAIFAFVRWLSNDHGTVESRIDILRAVDAGEPCSTV' A
#
# COMPACT_ATOMS: atom_id res chain seq x y z
N MET A 1 -17.18 -3.23 -3.96
CA MET A 1 -15.80 -3.21 -4.52
C MET A 1 -14.84 -3.01 -3.35
N GLN A 2 -13.64 -3.60 -3.36
CA GLN A 2 -12.62 -3.33 -2.34
C GLN A 2 -11.41 -2.69 -3.00
N THR A 3 -10.71 -1.79 -2.29
CA THR A 3 -9.42 -1.28 -2.75
C THR A 3 -8.34 -2.26 -2.32
N LEU A 4 -7.58 -2.77 -3.28
CA LEU A 4 -6.46 -3.68 -3.04
C LEU A 4 -5.14 -2.91 -3.10
N VAL A 5 -4.28 -3.12 -2.12
CA VAL A 5 -2.95 -2.51 -2.06
C VAL A 5 -1.90 -3.61 -2.05
N HIS A 6 -0.97 -3.54 -3.00
CA HIS A 6 0.17 -4.45 -3.04
C HIS A 6 1.31 -3.95 -2.16
N LEU A 7 1.78 -4.82 -1.28
CA LEU A 7 2.88 -4.58 -0.38
C LEU A 7 4.03 -5.51 -0.75
N THR A 8 5.19 -4.93 -1.06
CA THR A 8 6.44 -5.62 -1.38
C THR A 8 7.46 -5.32 -0.31
N TRP A 9 8.10 -6.35 0.23
CA TRP A 9 9.18 -6.26 1.20
C TRP A 9 10.42 -6.99 0.71
N ILE A 10 11.42 -6.22 0.30
CA ILE A 10 12.77 -6.65 -0.02
C ILE A 10 13.67 -5.76 0.81
N GLU A 11 14.19 -6.33 1.90
CA GLU A 11 15.00 -5.63 2.89
C GLU A 11 16.10 -4.79 2.24
N GLY A 12 16.18 -3.51 2.64
CA GLY A 12 17.21 -2.59 2.15
C GLY A 12 17.11 -2.21 0.67
N ARG A 13 16.00 -2.56 0.00
CA ARG A 13 15.72 -2.20 -1.39
C ARG A 13 14.32 -1.68 -1.61
N ILE A 14 13.28 -2.44 -1.26
CA ILE A 14 11.86 -2.07 -1.46
C ILE A 14 11.11 -2.37 -0.18
N GLU A 15 10.58 -1.36 0.47
CA GLU A 15 9.79 -1.54 1.69
C GLU A 15 8.47 -0.78 1.54
N ARG A 16 7.39 -1.56 1.44
CA ARG A 16 6.04 -1.05 1.26
C ARG A 16 5.16 -1.60 2.36
N TRP A 17 4.56 -0.71 3.16
CA TRP A 17 3.72 -1.12 4.29
C TRP A 17 2.58 -0.14 4.55
N ILE A 18 1.63 -0.57 5.35
CA ILE A 18 0.52 0.26 5.81
C ILE A 18 0.89 0.85 7.17
N ARG A 19 0.94 2.18 7.26
CA ARG A 19 1.25 2.87 8.52
C ARG A 19 0.07 2.91 9.46
N PHE A 20 -1.13 3.13 8.94
CA PHE A 20 -2.40 3.04 9.67
C PHE A 20 -3.55 2.71 8.70
N GLY A 21 -4.69 2.30 9.24
CA GLY A 21 -5.89 1.94 8.50
C GLY A 21 -6.35 0.52 8.85
N ARG A 22 -7.66 0.29 8.88
CA ARG A 22 -8.21 -1.04 9.19
C ARG A 22 -8.16 -1.93 7.94
N ILE A 23 -7.23 -2.88 7.93
CA ILE A 23 -7.15 -3.92 6.92
C ILE A 23 -8.38 -4.83 7.09
N ALA A 24 -9.16 -4.99 6.02
CA ALA A 24 -10.34 -5.85 6.00
C ALA A 24 -9.94 -7.31 5.71
N GLU A 25 -8.97 -7.51 4.82
CA GLU A 25 -8.46 -8.81 4.42
C GLU A 25 -6.97 -8.70 4.08
N GLU A 26 -6.21 -9.76 4.36
CA GLU A 26 -4.82 -9.90 3.96
C GLU A 26 -4.62 -11.22 3.21
N THR A 27 -3.93 -11.16 2.07
CA THR A 27 -3.55 -12.32 1.27
C THR A 27 -2.03 -12.33 1.07
N ILE A 28 -1.37 -13.36 1.59
CA ILE A 28 0.07 -13.58 1.35
C ILE A 28 0.22 -14.23 -0.02
N LEU A 29 0.97 -13.60 -0.93
CA LEU A 29 1.24 -14.13 -2.27
C LEU A 29 2.56 -14.89 -2.30
N THR A 30 3.60 -14.28 -1.74
CA THR A 30 4.94 -14.84 -1.61
C THR A 30 5.55 -14.41 -0.29
N ARG A 31 6.77 -14.87 0.03
CA ARG A 31 7.51 -14.40 1.21
C ARG A 31 7.76 -12.89 1.21
N ALA A 32 7.82 -12.27 0.04
CA ALA A 32 8.18 -10.87 -0.14
C ALA A 32 6.97 -10.02 -0.58
N GLU A 33 5.81 -10.63 -0.84
CA GLU A 33 4.65 -9.94 -1.39
C GLU A 33 3.37 -10.36 -0.69
N LYS A 34 2.58 -9.35 -0.32
CA LYS A 34 1.21 -9.55 0.15
C LYS A 34 0.29 -8.49 -0.44
N ARG A 35 -1.00 -8.80 -0.48
CA ARG A 35 -2.06 -7.85 -0.78
C ARG A 35 -2.89 -7.64 0.46
N VAL A 36 -3.31 -6.40 0.67
CA VAL A 36 -4.27 -6.05 1.71
C VAL A 36 -5.47 -5.35 1.07
N ALA A 37 -6.66 -5.64 1.59
CA ALA A 37 -7.89 -5.06 1.13
C ALA A 37 -8.45 -4.05 2.14
N PHE A 38 -9.02 -2.98 1.61
CA PHE A 38 -9.74 -1.95 2.36
C PHE A 38 -11.17 -1.84 1.86
N ALA A 39 -12.12 -1.83 2.80
CA ALA A 39 -13.53 -1.58 2.51
C ALA A 39 -13.73 -0.12 2.02
N PRO A 40 -14.73 0.16 1.16
CA PRO A 40 -15.07 1.52 0.77
C PRO A 40 -15.23 2.47 1.96
N GLY A 41 -14.75 3.69 1.81
CA GLY A 41 -14.70 4.72 2.84
C GLY A 41 -13.55 4.59 3.84
N ALA A 42 -12.82 3.46 3.88
CA ALA A 42 -11.69 3.30 4.78
C ALA A 42 -10.55 4.28 4.41
N ILE A 43 -10.04 4.99 5.43
CA ILE A 43 -8.86 5.84 5.30
C ILE A 43 -7.64 5.08 5.80
N PHE A 44 -6.57 5.09 5.02
CA PHE A 44 -5.33 4.37 5.35
C PHE A 44 -4.11 5.13 4.83
N ALA A 45 -2.95 4.85 5.40
CA ALA A 45 -1.68 5.39 4.95
C ALA A 45 -0.78 4.32 4.36
N PHE A 46 -0.43 4.47 3.08
CA PHE A 46 0.47 3.60 2.37
C PHE A 46 1.86 4.24 2.30
N VAL A 47 2.87 3.58 2.87
CA VAL A 47 4.26 4.02 2.82
C VAL A 47 4.99 3.29 1.71
N ARG A 48 5.71 4.05 0.90
CA ARG A 48 6.57 3.58 -0.18
C ARG A 48 8.00 4.02 0.11
N TRP A 49 8.86 3.05 0.37
CA TRP A 49 10.28 3.25 0.50
C TRP A 49 11.03 2.41 -0.53
N LEU A 50 12.01 3.04 -1.18
CA LEU A 50 12.88 2.43 -2.17
C LEU A 50 14.29 2.98 -1.97
N SER A 51 15.28 2.12 -2.02
CA SER A 51 16.70 2.48 -2.03
C SER A 51 17.45 1.71 -3.10
N ASN A 52 18.63 2.23 -3.43
CA ASN A 52 19.64 1.57 -4.25
C ASN A 52 21.01 1.73 -3.59
N ASP A 53 22.07 1.31 -4.30
CA ASP A 53 23.45 1.37 -3.81
C ASP A 53 23.95 2.79 -3.49
N HIS A 54 23.21 3.82 -3.91
CA HIS A 54 23.53 5.24 -3.69
C HIS A 54 22.62 5.91 -2.65
N GLY A 55 21.75 5.15 -1.97
CA GLY A 55 20.86 5.63 -0.92
C GLY A 55 19.39 5.63 -1.29
N THR A 56 18.61 6.52 -0.67
CA THR A 56 17.15 6.56 -0.81
C THR A 56 16.74 7.10 -2.17
N VAL A 57 15.92 6.34 -2.90
CA VAL A 57 15.33 6.70 -4.20
C VAL A 57 13.88 7.16 -4.03
N GLU A 58 13.12 6.52 -3.13
CA GLU A 58 11.75 6.90 -2.81
C GLU A 58 11.56 6.92 -1.29
N SER A 59 10.94 7.98 -0.80
CA SER A 59 10.44 8.07 0.58
C SER A 59 9.13 8.85 0.55
N ARG A 60 8.02 8.13 0.44
CA ARG A 60 6.69 8.70 0.24
C ARG A 60 5.66 8.06 1.17
N ILE A 61 4.70 8.88 1.61
CA ILE A 61 3.50 8.42 2.29
C ILE A 61 2.27 8.97 1.57
N ASP A 62 1.35 8.08 1.20
CA ASP A 62 0.06 8.43 0.62
C ASP A 62 -1.04 8.15 1.64
N ILE A 63 -1.80 9.19 2.01
CA ILE A 63 -3.01 9.04 2.82
C ILE A 63 -4.18 8.96 1.84
N LEU A 64 -4.80 7.78 1.78
CA LEU A 64 -5.80 7.43 0.77
C LEU A 64 -7.14 7.10 1.44
N ARG A 65 -8.22 7.29 0.68
CA ARG A 65 -9.53 6.74 1.01
C ARG A 65 -9.90 5.69 -0.03
N ALA A 66 -10.25 4.49 0.40
CA ALA A 66 -10.80 3.45 -0.47
C ALA A 66 -12.15 3.94 -1.03
N VAL A 67 -12.30 3.93 -2.34
CA VAL A 67 -13.49 4.47 -3.01
C VAL A 67 -14.52 3.40 -3.30
N ASP A 68 -15.79 3.79 -3.37
CA ASP A 68 -16.84 2.88 -3.83
C ASP A 68 -16.80 2.72 -5.36
N ALA A 69 -17.53 1.72 -5.88
CA ALA A 69 -17.64 1.49 -7.31
C ALA A 69 -18.26 2.72 -8.01
N GLY A 70 -17.59 3.22 -9.04
CA GLY A 70 -18.07 4.35 -9.84
C GLY A 70 -17.84 5.73 -9.21
N GLU A 71 -17.25 5.82 -8.03
CA GLU A 71 -16.90 7.10 -7.41
C GLU A 71 -15.68 7.73 -8.12
N PRO A 72 -15.71 9.02 -8.49
CA PRO A 72 -14.56 9.71 -9.06
C PRO A 72 -13.36 9.64 -8.13
N CYS A 73 -12.21 9.24 -8.66
CA CYS A 73 -11.00 9.09 -7.88
C CYS A 73 -9.76 9.41 -8.70
N SER A 74 -8.64 9.62 -8.00
CA SER A 74 -7.31 9.65 -8.59
C SER A 74 -6.50 8.51 -8.01
N THR A 75 -5.68 7.87 -8.85
CA THR A 75 -4.78 6.80 -8.44
C THR A 75 -3.40 7.36 -8.11
N VAL A 76 -2.62 6.61 -7.34
CA VAL A 76 -1.26 6.96 -6.90
C VAL A 76 -0.25 5.86 -7.19
#